data_AF-A0ABD2GWQ6-F1
#
_entry.id   AF-A0ABD2GWQ6-F1
#
_cell.length_a   1.000
_cell.length_b   1.000
_cell.length_c   1.000
_cell.angle_alpha   90.00
_cell.angle_beta   90.00
_cell.angle_gamma   90.00
#
_symmetry.space_group_name_H-M   'P 1'
#
loop_
_entity.id
_entity.type
_entity.pdbx_description
1 polymer ?
#
loop_
_entity_poly.entity_id
_entity_poly.type
_entity_poly.pdbx_seq_one_letter_code
_entity_poly.pdbx_strand_id
1 'polypeptide(L)'
;MYKSLHTLAPQYLTDLLHPYTPSRSLRSSDTGLLSIPRSRLRTVGDRAFSVAAPTLWNALPPEIRNAASLDIFKSSLKTHLFTLAFGP
;
A
#
# COMPACT_ATOMS: atom_id res chain seq x y z
N MET A 1 1.70 -6.60 1.28
CA MET A 1 0.71 -5.53 1.45
C MET A 1 -0.69 -6.06 1.63
N TYR A 2 -1.40 -6.48 0.57
CA TYR A 2 -2.78 -7.00 0.71
C TYR A 2 -2.90 -8.05 1.83
N LYS A 3 -2.04 -9.08 1.82
CA LYS A 3 -1.99 -10.10 2.89
C LYS A 3 -1.76 -9.52 4.29
N SER A 4 -0.85 -8.55 4.42
CA SER A 4 -0.53 -7.91 5.71
C SER A 4 -1.70 -7.13 6.28
N LEU A 5 -2.50 -6.49 5.41
CA LEU A 5 -3.69 -5.74 5.82
C LEU A 5 -4.89 -6.65 6.15
N HIS A 6 -4.95 -7.84 5.56
CA HIS A 6 -6.02 -8.83 5.77
C HIS A 6 -5.61 -9.95 6.74
N THR A 7 -4.63 -9.71 7.60
CA THR A 7 -4.13 -10.68 8.62
C THR A 7 -3.68 -12.04 8.07
N LEU A 8 -3.35 -12.11 6.78
CA LEU A 8 -2.81 -13.30 6.09
C LEU A 8 -1.28 -13.33 6.05
N ALA A 9 -0.61 -12.43 6.77
CA ALA A 9 0.84 -12.36 6.89
C ALA A 9 1.24 -12.46 8.38
N PRO A 10 2.50 -12.77 8.69
CA PRO A 10 2.99 -12.74 10.07
C PRO A 10 2.70 -11.40 10.75
N GLN A 11 2.29 -11.47 12.01
CA GLN A 11 1.83 -10.30 12.79
C GLN A 11 2.87 -9.16 12.80
N TYR A 12 4.15 -9.49 12.94
CA TYR A 12 5.22 -8.48 12.96
C TYR A 12 5.27 -7.61 11.68
N LEU A 13 4.80 -8.10 10.53
CA LEU A 13 4.72 -7.29 9.31
C LEU A 13 3.49 -6.38 9.31
N THR A 14 2.39 -6.84 9.90
CA THR A 14 1.16 -6.05 10.05
C THR A 14 1.40 -4.90 11.03
N ASP A 15 2.11 -5.15 12.13
CA ASP A 15 2.43 -4.14 13.16
C ASP A 15 3.33 -3.01 12.63
N LEU A 16 4.09 -3.25 11.55
CA LEU A 16 4.88 -2.21 10.90
C LEU A 16 4.04 -1.24 10.05
N LEU A 17 2.78 -1.58 9.75
CA LEU A 17 1.91 -0.81 8.87
C LEU A 17 0.85 -0.06 9.66
N HIS A 18 0.75 1.24 9.43
CA HIS A 18 -0.13 2.12 10.20
C HIS A 18 -1.17 2.75 9.27
N PRO A 19 -2.47 2.66 9.57
CA PRO A 19 -3.51 3.37 8.83
C PRO A 19 -3.27 4.89 8.83
N TYR A 20 -3.51 5.53 7.69
CA TYR A 20 -3.44 6.98 7.61
C TYR A 20 -4.66 7.62 8.28
N THR A 21 -4.45 8.30 9.40
CA THR A 21 -5.49 9.00 10.16
C THR A 21 -5.21 10.51 10.16
N PRO A 22 -5.86 11.30 9.27
CA PRO A 22 -5.67 12.74 9.27
C PRO A 22 -6.38 13.38 10.47
N SER A 23 -5.86 14.51 10.95
CA SER A 23 -6.40 15.25 12.11
C SER A 23 -7.79 15.86 11.87
N ARG A 24 -8.21 15.96 10.60
CA ARG A 24 -9.53 16.41 10.17
C ARG A 24 -10.01 15.46 9.08
N SER A 25 -11.33 15.20 9.04
CA SER A 25 -11.95 14.42 7.97
C SER A 25 -11.74 15.10 6.62
N LEU A 26 -10.96 14.49 5.75
CA LEU A 26 -10.71 14.90 4.38
C LEU A 26 -11.32 13.85 3.44
N ARG A 27 -11.54 14.20 2.17
CA ARG A 27 -12.03 13.24 1.16
C ARG A 27 -11.09 12.02 0.99
N SER A 28 -9.82 12.15 1.35
CA SER A 28 -8.83 11.06 1.34
C SER A 28 -8.88 10.16 2.58
N SER A 29 -9.60 10.55 3.64
CA SER A 29 -9.68 9.80 4.90
C SER A 29 -10.21 8.37 4.70
N ASP A 30 -11.18 8.19 3.80
CA ASP A 30 -11.82 6.88 3.54
C ASP A 30 -11.13 6.07 2.43
N THR A 31 -9.95 6.50 1.96
CA THR A 31 -9.31 5.86 0.79
C THR A 31 -8.37 4.70 1.12
N GLY A 32 -8.33 4.23 2.38
CA GLY A 32 -7.51 3.07 2.77
C GLY A 32 -6.01 3.27 2.57
N LEU A 33 -5.52 4.50 2.81
CA LEU A 33 -4.10 4.85 2.71
C LEU A 33 -3.35 4.46 3.98
N LEU A 34 -2.03 4.29 3.83
CA LEU A 34 -1.11 4.00 4.94
C LEU A 34 -0.19 5.18 5.23
N SER A 35 0.14 5.36 6.51
CA SER A 35 1.13 6.34 6.94
C SER A 35 2.53 5.92 6.49
N ILE A 36 3.27 6.84 5.89
CA ILE A 36 4.65 6.63 5.49
C ILE A 36 5.56 7.30 6.53
N PRO A 37 6.31 6.55 7.34
CA PRO A 37 7.20 7.14 8.32
C PRO A 37 8.36 7.87 7.63
N ARG A 38 8.80 8.99 8.22
CA ARG A 38 9.96 9.72 7.74
C ARG A 38 11.24 8.94 8.05
N SER A 39 11.97 8.53 7.03
CA SER A 39 13.29 7.95 7.20
C SER A 39 14.35 9.06 7.27
N ARG A 40 15.36 8.89 8.14
CA ARG A 40 16.53 9.79 8.23
C ARG A 40 17.61 9.44 7.21
N LEU A 41 17.59 8.20 6.70
CA LEU A 41 18.60 7.65 5.80
C LEU A 41 17.95 7.36 4.45
N ARG A 42 18.17 8.23 3.47
CA ARG A 42 17.53 8.16 2.13
C ARG A 42 17.80 6.87 1.36
N THR A 43 18.83 6.11 1.70
CA THR A 43 19.18 4.87 1.00
C THR A 43 18.61 3.65 1.72
N VAL A 44 19.08 3.38 2.93
CA VAL A 44 18.69 2.18 3.70
C VAL A 44 17.32 2.35 4.35
N GLY A 45 17.02 3.54 4.87
CA GLY A 45 15.76 3.83 5.55
C GLY A 45 14.55 3.76 4.62
N ASP A 46 14.68 4.30 3.40
CA ASP A 46 13.57 4.29 2.42
C ASP A 46 13.29 2.89 1.85
N ARG A 47 14.27 1.98 1.92
CA ARG A 47 14.14 0.57 1.52
C ARG A 47 13.55 -0.32 2.62
N ALA A 48 13.43 0.18 3.85
CA ALA A 48 12.81 -0.58 4.94
C ALA A 48 11.36 -0.91 4.59
N PHE A 49 10.89 -2.09 5.01
CA PHE A 49 9.52 -2.53 4.74
C PHE A 49 8.47 -1.51 5.22
N SER A 50 8.69 -0.91 6.39
CA SER A 50 7.81 0.11 6.97
C SER A 50 7.70 1.40 6.15
N VAL A 51 8.60 1.65 5.18
CA VAL A 51 8.57 2.82 4.29
C VAL A 51 8.20 2.40 2.86
N ALA A 52 8.93 1.46 2.28
CA ALA A 52 8.77 1.03 0.89
C ALA A 52 7.37 0.45 0.65
N ALA A 53 6.87 -0.36 1.59
CA ALA A 53 5.59 -1.02 1.42
C ALA A 53 4.42 0.00 1.39
N PRO A 54 4.24 0.92 2.37
CA PRO A 54 3.14 1.91 2.31
C PRO A 54 3.29 2.88 1.14
N THR A 55 4.52 3.19 0.72
CA THR A 55 4.79 4.00 -0.49
C THR A 55 4.22 3.33 -1.74
N LEU A 56 4.57 2.05 -1.97
CA LEU A 56 4.07 1.30 -3.11
C LEU A 56 2.56 1.06 -3.05
N TRP A 57 2.02 0.80 -1.85
CA TRP A 57 0.57 0.62 -1.67
C TRP A 57 -0.19 1.89 -2.03
N ASN A 58 0.23 3.05 -1.51
CA ASN A 58 -0.46 4.32 -1.74
C ASN A 58 -0.37 4.79 -3.21
N ALA A 59 0.62 4.33 -3.97
CA ALA A 59 0.74 4.60 -5.40
C ALA A 59 -0.28 3.81 -6.25
N LEU A 60 -0.96 2.81 -5.68
CA LEU A 60 -1.97 2.04 -6.40
C LEU A 60 -3.30 2.79 -6.51
N PRO A 61 -4.01 2.66 -7.64
CA PRO A 61 -5.39 3.11 -7.78
C PRO A 61 -6.30 2.51 -6.70
N PRO A 62 -7.32 3.26 -6.23
CA PRO A 62 -8.24 2.80 -5.19
C PRO A 62 -9.00 1.54 -5.61
N GLU A 63 -9.31 1.38 -6.89
CA GLU A 63 -9.98 0.20 -7.46
C GLU A 63 -9.20 -1.10 -7.20
N ILE A 64 -7.87 -1.03 -7.27
CA ILE A 64 -7.01 -2.18 -7.01
C ILE A 64 -6.88 -2.42 -5.50
N ARG A 65 -6.73 -1.35 -4.71
CA ARG A 65 -6.59 -1.46 -3.26
C ARG A 65 -7.84 -2.01 -2.58
N ASN A 66 -9.02 -1.64 -3.08
CA ASN A 66 -10.33 -2.05 -2.57
C ASN A 66 -10.84 -3.35 -3.22
N ALA A 67 -9.96 -4.14 -3.84
CA ALA A 67 -10.33 -5.41 -4.44
C ALA A 67 -10.95 -6.37 -3.39
N ALA A 68 -12.09 -6.95 -3.74
CA ALA A 68 -12.88 -7.80 -2.84
C ALA A 68 -12.20 -9.12 -2.45
N SER A 69 -11.20 -9.56 -3.21
CA SER A 69 -10.42 -10.76 -2.89
C SER A 69 -8.98 -10.64 -3.36
N LEU A 70 -8.13 -11.53 -2.82
CA LEU A 70 -6.72 -11.61 -3.15
C LEU A 70 -6.49 -11.91 -4.64
N ASP A 71 -7.33 -12.75 -5.24
CA ASP A 71 -7.19 -13.15 -6.64
C ASP A 71 -7.57 -12.00 -7.59
N ILE A 72 -8.61 -11.24 -7.26
CA ILE A 72 -8.97 -10.00 -7.97
C ILE A 72 -7.82 -9.00 -7.83
N PHE A 73 -7.30 -8.80 -6.61
CA PHE A 73 -6.17 -7.90 -6.37
C PHE A 73 -4.95 -8.25 -7.25
N LYS A 74 -4.53 -9.51 -7.28
CA LYS A 74 -3.40 -9.98 -8.11
C LYS A 74 -3.64 -9.72 -9.60
N SER A 75 -4.84 -10.03 -10.07
CA SER A 75 -5.20 -9.91 -11.49
C SER A 75 -5.20 -8.45 -11.93
N SER A 76 -5.89 -7.58 -11.19
CA SER A 76 -5.92 -6.14 -11.46
C SER A 76 -4.56 -5.47 -11.32
N LEU A 77 -3.77 -5.86 -10.31
CA LEU A 77 -2.41 -5.34 -10.13
C LEU A 77 -1.51 -5.69 -11.31
N LYS A 78 -1.54 -6.94 -11.78
CA LYS A 78 -0.76 -7.38 -12.93
C LYS A 78 -1.12 -6.57 -14.17
N THR A 79 -2.42 -6.42 -14.46
CA THR A 79 -2.90 -5.63 -15.59
C THR A 79 -2.42 -4.18 -15.50
N HIS A 80 -2.61 -3.53 -14.36
CA HIS A 80 -2.18 -2.15 -14.14
C HIS A 80 -0.67 -1.96 -14.33
N LEU A 81 0.16 -2.82 -13.76
CA LEU A 81 1.62 -2.74 -13.92
C LEU A 81 2.05 -2.99 -15.37
N PHE A 82 1.37 -3.89 -16.08
CA PHE A 82 1.66 -4.15 -17.49
C PHE A 82 1.29 -2.94 -18.36
N THR A 83 0.14 -2.32 -18.12
CA THR A 83 -0.27 -1.08 -18.81
C THR A 83 0.68 0.08 -18.51
N LEU A 84 1.20 0.20 -17.28
CA LEU A 84 2.19 1.23 -16.97
C LEU A 84 3.53 1.03 -17.68
N ALA A 85 3.95 -0.22 -17.91
CA ALA A 85 5.24 -0.53 -18.53
C ALA A 85 5.20 -0.59 -20.06
N PHE A 86 4.07 -1.03 -20.63
CA PHE A 86 3.91 -1.36 -22.05
C PHE A 86 2.61 -0.82 -22.65
N GLY A 87 1.94 0.11 -21.98
CA GLY A 87 0.75 0.78 -22.52
C GLY A 87 1.05 1.49 -23.85
N PRO A 88 0.02 1.73 -24.67
CA PRO A 88 0.16 2.37 -25.98
C PRO A 88 0.76 3.79 -25.88
#